data_AF-A0A2V9YHF7-F1
#
_entry.id   AF-A0A2V9YHF7-F1
#
_cell.length_a   1.000
_cell.length_b   1.000
_cell.length_c   1.000
_cell.angle_alpha   90.00
_cell.angle_beta   90.00
_cell.angle_gamma   90.00
#
_symmetry.space_group_name_H-M   'P 1'
#
loop_
_entity.id
_entity.type
_entity.pdbx_description
1 polymer ?
#
loop_
_entity_poly.entity_id
_entity_poly.type
_entity_poly.pdbx_seq_one_letter_code
_entity_poly.pdbx_strand_id
1 'polypeptide(L)'
;MPFGTQEILAIVVGASFAAGLNVYATVATLGLLARFGVLPLPPSLHLLTNDWTIGAAALLFAVEFVADKIPAFDLLWNALQTFVRVPVAALLAFAAASQLSPKAQIASALLGAAIALAAHGSKLAVRSAVTPSPEPFSNS
;
A
#
# COMPACT_ATOMS: atom_id res chain seq x y z
N MET A 1 -11.65 14.54 -18.84
CA MET A 1 -13.02 14.10 -18.49
C MET A 1 -13.03 13.77 -17.01
N PRO A 2 -14.14 14.01 -16.29
CA PRO A 2 -14.24 13.60 -14.88
C PRO A 2 -14.20 12.07 -14.78
N PHE A 3 -13.55 11.55 -13.75
CA PHE A 3 -13.55 10.11 -13.48
C PHE A 3 -14.94 9.68 -13.01
N GLY A 4 -15.41 8.53 -13.51
CA GLY A 4 -16.66 7.93 -13.03
C GLY A 4 -16.51 7.42 -11.60
N THR A 5 -17.60 7.41 -10.83
CA THR A 5 -17.59 6.88 -9.45
C THR A 5 -17.08 5.44 -9.38
N GLN A 6 -17.40 4.60 -10.38
CA GLN A 6 -16.94 3.22 -10.44
C GLN A 6 -15.42 3.12 -10.62
N GLU A 7 -14.83 3.99 -11.44
CA GLU A 7 -13.37 4.04 -11.66
C GLU A 7 -12.67 4.51 -10.38
N ILE A 8 -13.21 5.54 -9.72
CA ILE A 8 -12.70 6.02 -8.43
C ILE A 8 -12.73 4.89 -7.39
N LEU A 9 -13.85 4.17 -7.28
CA LEU A 9 -13.96 3.04 -6.35
C LEU A 9 -12.99 1.92 -6.67
N ALA A 10 -12.78 1.61 -7.96
CA ALA A 10 -11.80 0.61 -8.38
C ALA A 10 -10.37 1.02 -7.96
N ILE A 11 -10.00 2.29 -8.13
CA ILE A 11 -8.71 2.81 -7.68
C ILE A 11 -8.62 2.78 -6.16
N VAL A 12 -9.65 3.23 -5.43
CA VAL A 12 -9.68 3.21 -3.96
C VAL A 12 -9.46 1.79 -3.44
N VAL A 13 -10.20 0.81 -3.95
CA VAL A 13 -10.09 -0.58 -3.49
C VAL A 13 -8.74 -1.19 -3.89
N GLY A 14 -8.37 -1.08 -5.16
CA GLY A 14 -7.15 -1.69 -5.69
C GLY A 14 -5.87 -1.10 -5.09
N ALA A 15 -5.77 0.23 -5.05
CA ALA A 15 -4.61 0.92 -4.47
C ALA A 15 -4.51 0.68 -2.96
N SER A 16 -5.63 0.68 -2.22
CA SER A 16 -5.60 0.45 -0.77
C SER A 16 -5.21 -0.98 -0.42
N PHE A 17 -5.74 -1.96 -1.17
CA PHE A 17 -5.36 -3.36 -0.99
C PHE A 17 -3.87 -3.57 -1.27
N ALA A 18 -3.38 -3.09 -2.41
CA ALA A 18 -1.97 -3.16 -2.77
C ALA A 18 -1.09 -2.45 -1.74
N ALA A 19 -1.49 -1.27 -1.26
CA ALA A 19 -0.74 -0.50 -0.27
C ALA A 19 -0.67 -1.22 1.09
N GLY A 20 -1.71 -1.97 1.46
CA GLY A 20 -1.69 -2.85 2.62
C GLY A 20 -0.66 -3.97 2.50
N LEU A 21 -0.42 -4.49 1.29
CA LEU A 21 0.62 -5.51 1.07
C LEU A 21 2.04 -4.91 1.03
N ASN A 22 2.20 -3.80 0.31
CA ASN A 22 3.42 -3.00 0.22
C ASN A 22 3.11 -1.61 -0.37
N VAL A 23 3.17 -0.57 0.47
CA VAL A 23 2.84 0.80 0.06
C VAL A 23 3.85 1.39 -0.93
N TYR A 24 5.12 1.05 -0.81
CA TYR A 24 6.18 1.61 -1.65
C TYR A 24 6.08 1.06 -3.08
N ALA A 25 5.89 -0.24 -3.22
CA ALA A 25 5.61 -0.89 -4.51
C ALA A 25 4.34 -0.33 -5.14
N THR A 26 3.30 -0.10 -4.34
CA THR A 26 2.03 0.47 -4.82
C THR A 26 2.22 1.87 -5.40
N VAL A 27 2.89 2.76 -4.66
CA VAL A 27 3.16 4.12 -5.10
C VAL A 27 4.02 4.13 -6.37
N ALA A 28 5.10 3.36 -6.41
CA ALA A 28 5.97 3.27 -7.59
C ALA A 28 5.21 2.72 -8.81
N THR A 29 4.41 1.67 -8.62
CA THR A 29 3.63 1.03 -9.69
C THR A 29 2.56 1.97 -10.24
N LEU A 30 1.77 2.61 -9.38
CA LEU A 30 0.75 3.57 -9.81
C LEU A 30 1.39 4.75 -10.55
N GLY A 31 2.51 5.27 -10.04
CA GLY A 31 3.25 6.34 -10.69
C GLY A 31 3.77 5.96 -12.08
N LEU A 32 4.35 4.77 -12.23
CA LEU A 32 4.84 4.26 -13.51
C LEU A 32 3.71 3.99 -14.50
N LEU A 33 2.64 3.32 -14.06
CA LEU A 33 1.49 3.01 -14.92
C LEU A 33 0.82 4.29 -15.44
N ALA A 34 0.69 5.31 -14.59
CA ALA A 34 0.15 6.59 -15.00
C ALA A 34 1.10 7.36 -15.93
N ARG A 35 2.41 7.34 -15.64
CA ARG A 35 3.43 7.99 -16.50
C ARG A 35 3.44 7.42 -17.92
N PHE A 36 3.28 6.11 -18.07
CA PHE A 36 3.26 5.44 -19.37
C PHE A 36 1.87 5.39 -20.02
N GLY A 37 0.86 6.04 -19.42
CA GLY A 37 -0.49 6.10 -19.97
C GLY A 37 -1.26 4.77 -19.92
N VAL A 38 -0.79 3.80 -19.14
CA VAL A 38 -1.42 2.47 -19.00
C VAL A 38 -2.61 2.53 -18.06
N LEU A 39 -2.52 3.32 -16.99
CA LEU A 39 -3.59 3.50 -16.00
C LEU A 39 -3.87 5.00 -15.82
N PRO A 40 -5.01 5.52 -16.28
CA PRO A 40 -5.38 6.90 -15.99
C PRO A 40 -5.63 7.08 -14.49
N LEU A 41 -5.04 8.11 -13.90
CA LEU A 41 -5.26 8.46 -12.49
C LEU A 41 -6.01 9.80 -12.35
N PRO A 42 -6.81 9.97 -11.29
CA PRO A 42 -7.37 11.27 -10.92
C PRO A 42 -6.27 12.33 -10.81
N PRO A 43 -6.54 13.61 -11.17
CA PRO A 43 -5.53 14.67 -11.16
C PRO A 43 -4.80 14.84 -9.83
N SER A 44 -5.48 14.61 -8.72
CA SER A 44 -4.95 14.62 -7.35
C SER A 44 -3.87 13.55 -7.08
N LEU A 45 -3.79 12.50 -7.90
CA LEU A 45 -2.78 11.45 -7.81
C LEU A 45 -1.65 11.62 -8.83
N HIS A 46 -1.68 12.65 -9.70
CA HIS A 46 -0.61 12.87 -10.66
C HIS A 46 0.75 13.16 -10.02
N LEU A 47 0.78 13.60 -8.75
CA LEU A 47 2.04 13.73 -8.00
C LEU A 47 2.82 12.39 -7.91
N LEU A 48 2.15 11.25 -8.04
CA LEU A 48 2.79 9.93 -8.07
C LEU A 48 3.65 9.73 -9.31
N THR A 49 3.43 10.47 -10.40
CA THR A 49 4.23 10.33 -11.64
C THR A 49 5.57 11.07 -11.59
N ASN A 50 5.85 11.79 -10.50
CA ASN A 50 7.10 12.52 -10.33
C ASN A 50 8.29 11.55 -10.19
N ASP A 51 9.40 11.85 -10.88
CA ASP A 51 10.61 11.01 -10.88
C ASP A 51 11.16 10.74 -9.47
N TRP A 52 11.14 11.75 -8.60
CA TRP A 52 11.59 11.60 -7.22
C TRP A 52 10.63 10.76 -6.39
N THR A 53 9.32 10.88 -6.60
CA THR A 53 8.31 10.06 -5.90
C THR A 53 8.45 8.59 -6.29
N ILE A 54 8.55 8.30 -7.59
CA ILE A 54 8.75 6.93 -8.09
C ILE A 54 10.10 6.38 -7.60
N GLY A 55 11.18 7.15 -7.74
CA GLY A 55 12.53 6.74 -7.34
C GLY A 55 12.63 6.47 -5.84
N ALA A 56 12.09 7.34 -4.99
CA ALA A 56 12.08 7.15 -3.54
C ALA A 56 11.22 5.93 -3.14
N ALA A 57 10.05 5.77 -3.76
CA ALA A 57 9.20 4.61 -3.51
C ALA A 57 9.86 3.30 -3.96
N ALA A 58 10.51 3.28 -5.13
CA ALA A 58 11.25 2.10 -5.60
C ALA A 58 12.44 1.76 -4.67
N LEU A 59 13.16 2.77 -4.18
CA LEU A 59 14.25 2.57 -3.22
C LEU A 59 13.73 2.01 -1.89
N LEU A 60 12.67 2.60 -1.33
CA LEU A 60 12.07 2.11 -0.08
C LEU A 60 11.47 0.71 -0.25
N PHE A 61 10.93 0.40 -1.42
CA PHE A 61 10.53 -0.97 -1.76
C PHE A 61 11.72 -1.94 -1.72
N ALA A 62 12.85 -1.58 -2.30
CA ALA A 62 14.06 -2.40 -2.25
C ALA A 62 14.58 -2.58 -0.81
N VAL A 63 14.56 -1.53 0.01
CA VAL A 63 14.92 -1.60 1.44
C VAL A 63 13.98 -2.55 2.18
N GLU A 64 12.67 -2.43 1.97
CA GLU A 64 11.68 -3.34 2.58
C GLU A 64 11.89 -4.79 2.11
N PHE A 65 12.20 -5.01 0.83
CA PHE A 65 12.47 -6.34 0.31
C PHE A 65 13.68 -7.00 0.99
N VAL A 66 14.74 -6.24 1.28
CA VAL A 66 15.91 -6.71 2.02
C VAL A 66 15.57 -6.93 3.51
N ALA A 67 14.83 -6.00 4.11
CA ALA A 67 14.37 -6.09 5.49
C ALA A 67 13.61 -7.40 5.77
N ASP A 68 12.71 -7.76 4.86
CA ASP A 68 11.88 -8.96 4.95
C ASP A 68 12.68 -10.28 4.94
N LYS A 69 13.98 -10.25 4.61
CA LYS A 69 14.85 -11.46 4.60
C LYS A 69 15.48 -11.79 5.94
N ILE A 70 15.36 -10.92 6.94
CA ILE A 70 16.00 -11.09 8.26
C ILE A 70 14.91 -11.45 9.29
N PRO A 71 14.80 -12.70 9.78
CA PRO A 71 13.61 -13.21 10.48
C PRO A 71 13.09 -12.40 11.68
N ALA A 72 13.99 -11.85 12.51
CA ALA A 72 13.60 -11.00 13.65
C ALA A 72 13.31 -9.55 13.24
N PHE A 73 14.03 -9.05 12.24
CA PHE A 73 13.84 -7.70 11.73
C PHE A 73 12.55 -7.61 10.92
N ASP A 74 12.18 -8.64 10.16
CA ASP A 74 10.95 -8.74 9.39
C ASP A 74 9.71 -8.47 10.26
N LEU A 75 9.63 -9.12 11.42
CA LEU A 75 8.50 -8.97 12.34
C LEU A 75 8.39 -7.54 12.87
N LEU A 76 9.49 -6.98 13.38
CA LEU A 76 9.52 -5.60 13.90
C LEU A 76 9.23 -4.58 12.79
N TRP A 77 9.88 -4.74 11.64
CA TRP A 77 9.72 -3.89 10.47
C TRP A 77 8.26 -3.86 10.02
N ASN A 78 7.64 -5.04 9.87
CA ASN A 78 6.26 -5.11 9.44
C ASN A 78 5.25 -4.64 10.49
N ALA A 79 5.55 -4.77 11.79
CA ALA A 79 4.74 -4.17 12.84
C ALA A 79 4.76 -2.63 12.73
N LEU A 80 5.95 -2.02 12.63
CA LEU A 80 6.12 -0.57 12.48
C LEU A 80 5.46 -0.04 11.21
N GLN A 81 5.57 -0.77 10.11
CA GLN A 81 5.01 -0.36 8.83
C GLN A 81 3.47 -0.30 8.82
N THR A 82 2.78 -0.91 9.77
CA THR A 82 1.33 -0.71 9.94
C THR A 82 0.97 0.77 10.08
N PHE A 83 1.80 1.53 10.82
CA PHE A 83 1.62 2.96 11.07
C PHE A 83 1.97 3.85 9.87
N VAL A 84 2.57 3.28 8.83
CA VAL A 84 2.90 4.00 7.59
C VAL A 84 1.91 3.61 6.49
N ARG A 85 1.70 2.31 6.28
CA ARG A 85 0.88 1.77 5.19
C ARG A 85 -0.58 2.18 5.31
N VAL A 86 -1.16 2.08 6.50
CA VAL A 86 -2.59 2.37 6.71
C VAL A 86 -2.90 3.86 6.50
N PRO A 87 -2.15 4.82 7.08
CA PRO A 87 -2.38 6.24 6.79
C PRO A 87 -2.13 6.59 5.32
N VAL A 88 -1.08 6.06 4.69
CA VAL A 88 -0.80 6.36 3.28
C VAL A 88 -1.89 5.79 2.38
N ALA A 89 -2.41 4.58 2.63
CA ALA A 89 -3.54 4.04 1.89
C ALA A 89 -4.81 4.91 2.03
N ALA A 90 -5.09 5.41 3.23
CA ALA A 90 -6.19 6.35 3.45
C ALA A 90 -6.01 7.65 2.64
N LEU A 91 -4.79 8.20 2.61
CA LEU A 91 -4.47 9.39 1.82
C LEU A 91 -4.59 9.14 0.31
N LEU A 92 -4.14 7.97 -0.18
CA LEU A 92 -4.31 7.57 -1.58
C LEU A 92 -5.79 7.46 -1.95
N ALA A 93 -6.60 6.84 -1.09
CA ALA A 93 -8.04 6.70 -1.31
C ALA A 93 -8.78 8.05 -1.25
N PHE A 94 -8.41 8.91 -0.30
CA PHE A 94 -8.92 10.28 -0.21
C PHE A 94 -8.60 11.07 -1.49
N ALA A 95 -7.34 11.03 -1.93
CA ALA A 95 -6.90 11.69 -3.13
C ALA A 95 -7.59 11.11 -4.38
N ALA A 96 -7.75 9.79 -4.49
CA ALA A 96 -8.48 9.17 -5.60
C ALA A 96 -9.92 9.69 -5.70
N ALA A 97 -10.56 9.95 -4.55
CA ALA A 97 -11.93 10.42 -4.45
C ALA A 97 -12.10 11.95 -4.57
N SER A 98 -11.07 12.71 -4.93
CA SER A 98 -11.07 14.19 -4.93
C SER A 98 -12.19 14.86 -5.72
N GLN A 99 -12.78 14.16 -6.70
CA GLN A 99 -13.89 14.64 -7.52
C GLN A 99 -15.27 14.30 -6.95
N LEU A 100 -15.34 13.55 -5.85
CA LEU A 100 -16.57 13.22 -5.14
C LEU A 100 -16.87 14.28 -4.06
N SER A 101 -18.05 14.20 -3.45
CA SER A 101 -18.42 15.06 -2.33
C SER A 101 -17.44 14.90 -1.14
N PRO A 102 -17.25 15.94 -0.31
CA PRO A 102 -16.36 15.85 0.86
C PRO A 102 -16.67 14.66 1.78
N LYS A 103 -17.95 14.34 1.96
CA LYS A 103 -18.40 13.16 2.73
C LYS A 103 -17.92 11.85 2.10
N ALA A 104 -17.98 11.73 0.78
CA ALA A 104 -17.50 10.56 0.04
C ALA A 104 -15.97 10.45 0.04
N GLN A 105 -15.24 11.57 0.04
CA GLN A 105 -13.78 11.58 0.19
C GLN A 105 -13.35 11.02 1.54
N ILE A 106 -13.97 11.49 2.64
CA ILE A 106 -13.70 10.97 4.00
C ILE A 106 -14.09 9.49 4.08
N ALA A 107 -15.24 9.11 3.54
CA ALA A 107 -15.65 7.70 3.50
C ALA A 107 -14.65 6.83 2.72
N SER A 108 -14.11 7.34 1.60
CA SER A 108 -13.09 6.64 0.82
C SER A 108 -11.78 6.51 1.59
N ALA A 109 -11.38 7.53 2.34
CA ALA A 109 -10.19 7.47 3.21
C ALA A 109 -10.32 6.38 4.29
N LEU A 110 -11.46 6.36 4.99
CA LEU A 110 -11.75 5.35 6.02
C LEU A 110 -11.82 3.94 5.42
N LEU A 111 -12.46 3.80 4.26
CA LEU A 111 -12.52 2.54 3.52
C LEU A 111 -11.12 2.08 3.10
N GLY A 112 -10.29 2.98 2.58
CA GLY A 112 -8.92 2.68 2.18
C GLY A 112 -8.05 2.25 3.35
N ALA A 113 -8.14 2.94 4.49
CA ALA A 113 -7.48 2.51 5.73
C ALA A 113 -7.92 1.11 6.14
N ALA A 114 -9.23 0.83 6.15
CA ALA A 114 -9.77 -0.46 6.55
C ALA A 114 -9.30 -1.60 5.63
N ILE A 115 -9.31 -1.38 4.31
CA ILE A 115 -8.83 -2.34 3.32
C ILE A 115 -7.33 -2.61 3.51
N ALA A 116 -6.52 -1.56 3.67
CA ALA A 116 -5.08 -1.71 3.86
C ALA A 116 -4.74 -2.43 5.16
N LEU A 117 -5.45 -2.11 6.25
CA LEU A 117 -5.30 -2.79 7.53
C LEU A 117 -5.68 -4.27 7.42
N ALA A 118 -6.77 -4.59 6.73
CA ALA A 118 -7.18 -5.97 6.50
C ALA A 118 -6.13 -6.74 5.68
N ALA A 119 -5.67 -6.17 4.55
CA ALA A 119 -4.67 -6.81 3.69
C ALA A 119 -3.33 -7.04 4.42
N HIS A 120 -2.83 -6.03 5.13
CA HIS A 120 -1.59 -6.15 5.91
C HIS A 120 -1.76 -7.14 7.08
N GLY A 121 -2.87 -7.03 7.82
CA GLY A 121 -3.19 -7.95 8.92
C GLY A 121 -3.28 -9.40 8.47
N SER A 122 -3.91 -9.67 7.32
CA SER A 122 -3.95 -11.01 6.73
C SER A 122 -2.55 -11.51 6.35
N LYS A 123 -1.69 -10.65 5.77
CA LYS A 123 -0.29 -10.99 5.46
C LYS A 123 0.48 -11.41 6.73
N LEU A 124 0.33 -10.66 7.82
CA LEU A 124 0.96 -10.98 9.10
C LEU A 124 0.44 -12.29 9.71
N ALA A 125 -0.88 -12.49 9.66
CA ALA A 125 -1.51 -13.71 10.18
C ALA A 125 -1.06 -14.97 9.44
N VAL A 126 -0.91 -14.89 8.11
CA VAL A 126 -0.37 -16.01 7.32
C VAL A 126 1.09 -16.28 7.69
N ARG A 127 1.91 -15.25 7.85
CA ARG A 127 3.32 -15.42 8.24
C ARG A 127 3.46 -16.04 9.63
N SER A 128 2.67 -15.62 10.60
CA SER A 128 2.70 -16.22 11.95
C SER A 128 2.22 -17.67 11.98
N ALA A 129 1.26 -18.03 11.12
CA ALA A 129 0.76 -19.41 11.03
C ALA A 129 1.73 -20.35 10.30
N VAL A 130 2.50 -19.85 9.33
CA VAL A 130 3.36 -20.67 8.45
C VAL A 130 4.83 -20.68 8.88
N THR A 131 5.21 -19.90 9.90
CA THR A 131 6.57 -19.95 10.48
C THR A 131 6.60 -20.89 11.68
N PRO A 132 6.88 -22.20 11.51
CA PRO A 132 7.09 -23.09 12.64
C PRO A 132 8.30 -22.60 13.47
N SER A 133 8.17 -22.71 14.78
CA SER A 133 9.24 -22.45 15.75
C SER A 133 10.54 -23.10 15.27
N PRO A 134 11.69 -22.39 15.21
CA PRO A 134 12.97 -23.07 15.18
C PRO A 134 13.05 -23.81 16.51
N GLU A 135 12.83 -25.12 16.51
CA GLU A 135 12.99 -25.91 17.73
C GLU A 135 14.42 -25.66 18.27
N PRO A 136 14.59 -25.17 19.51
CA PRO A 136 15.89 -24.67 19.91
C PRO A 136 16.93 -25.77 20.20
N PHE A 137 16.56 -27.07 20.26
CA PHE A 137 17.46 -28.11 20.77
C PHE A 137 17.18 -29.55 20.25
N SER A 138 17.29 -29.84 18.95
CA SER A 138 17.25 -31.25 18.46
C SER A 138 18.44 -31.68 17.56
N ASN A 139 19.56 -30.96 17.68
CA ASN A 139 20.86 -31.50 17.25
C ASN A 139 21.73 -31.75 18.49
N SER A 140 21.38 -32.77 19.28
CA SER A 140 22.25 -33.51 20.22
C SER A 140 21.54 -34.77 20.69
#